data_AF-A0A957HPT5-F1
#
_entry.id   AF-A0A957HPT5-F1
#
_cell.length_a   1.000
_cell.length_b   1.000
_cell.length_c   1.000
_cell.angle_alpha   90.00
_cell.angle_beta   90.00
_cell.angle_gamma   90.00
#
_symmetry.space_group_name_H-M   'P 1'
#
loop_
_entity.id
_entity.type
_entity.pdbx_description
1 polymer ?
#
loop_
_entity_poly.entity_id
_entity_poly.type
_entity_poly.pdbx_seq_one_letter_code
_entity_poly.pdbx_strand_id
1 'polypeptide(L)'
;LWVFVYAPNGRYYLQSTNACEGIHTVRAGGQWQVKVNLGNVNDVGKRFEIVAALVSEETDALFAAQQANGCQTGEFPGFLSIEMPEGVDEKAVITVEREE
;
A
#
# COMPACT_ATOMS: atom_id res chain seq x y z
N LEU A 1 10.66 2.11 2.92
CA LEU A 1 9.67 1.23 3.60
C LEU A 1 8.37 1.41 2.84
N TRP A 2 7.78 0.33 2.37
CA TRP A 2 6.48 0.39 1.68
C TRP A 2 5.40 -0.18 2.57
N VAL A 3 4.20 0.40 2.45
CA VAL A 3 3.00 -0.09 3.12
C VAL A 3 1.95 -0.35 2.07
N PHE A 4 1.36 -1.54 2.11
CA PHE A 4 0.28 -1.97 1.25
C PHE A 4 -0.97 -2.23 2.09
N VAL A 5 -2.13 -2.11 1.45
CA VAL A 5 -3.37 -2.72 1.92
C VAL A 5 -3.67 -3.89 1.00
N TYR A 6 -3.66 -5.11 1.54
CA TYR A 6 -4.21 -6.28 0.87
C TYR A 6 -5.70 -6.35 1.17
N ALA A 7 -6.50 -6.20 0.11
CA ALA A 7 -7.96 -6.09 0.20
C ALA A 7 -8.66 -7.41 -0.18
N PRO A 8 -9.95 -7.59 0.20
CA PRO A 8 -10.71 -8.82 -0.08
C PRO A 8 -10.79 -9.24 -1.56
N ASN A 9 -10.54 -8.32 -2.48
CA ASN A 9 -10.50 -8.60 -3.92
C ASN A 9 -9.16 -9.20 -4.39
N GLY A 10 -8.26 -9.57 -3.47
CA GLY A 10 -6.99 -10.23 -3.75
C GLY A 10 -5.92 -9.29 -4.31
N ARG A 11 -6.01 -7.99 -4.02
CA ARG A 11 -5.07 -6.97 -4.54
C ARG A 11 -4.35 -6.23 -3.43
N TYR A 12 -3.08 -5.94 -3.67
CA TYR A 12 -2.21 -5.06 -2.87
C TYR A 12 -2.30 -3.63 -3.39
N TYR A 13 -2.71 -2.70 -2.53
CA TYR A 13 -2.81 -1.28 -2.84
C TYR A 13 -1.70 -0.50 -2.14
N LEU A 14 -0.83 0.13 -2.93
CA LEU A 14 0.23 1.00 -2.44
C LEU A 14 -0.36 2.16 -1.62
N GLN A 15 0.06 2.33 -0.37
CA GLN A 15 -0.33 3.47 0.44
C GLN A 15 0.67 4.60 0.30
N SER A 16 0.18 5.83 0.35
CA SER A 16 1.01 7.03 0.31
C SER A 16 0.48 8.10 1.24
N THR A 17 1.40 8.95 1.72
CA THR A 17 1.04 10.19 2.41
C THR A 17 0.61 11.24 1.39
N ASN A 18 1.34 11.35 0.28
CA ASN A 18 1.00 12.18 -0.87
C ASN A 18 1.58 11.57 -2.16
N ALA A 19 0.79 10.79 -2.89
CA ALA A 19 1.20 10.18 -4.16
C ALA A 19 1.66 11.22 -5.21
N CYS A 20 1.01 12.39 -5.25
CA CYS A 20 1.29 13.43 -6.23
C CYS A 20 2.65 14.13 -6.02
N GLU A 21 3.16 14.10 -4.79
CA GLU A 21 4.50 14.57 -4.45
C GLU A 21 5.52 13.43 -4.35
N GLY A 22 5.13 12.19 -4.67
CA GLY A 22 5.99 11.01 -4.54
C GLY A 22 6.27 10.59 -3.09
N ILE A 23 5.48 11.07 -2.13
CA ILE A 23 5.68 10.81 -0.70
C ILE A 23 4.88 9.57 -0.30
N HIS A 24 5.53 8.41 -0.29
CA HIS A 24 4.92 7.14 0.13
C HIS A 24 4.83 7.04 1.67
N THR A 25 5.97 7.03 2.37
CA THR A 25 6.06 7.05 3.85
C THR A 25 6.84 8.27 4.30
N VAL A 26 6.48 8.83 5.45
CA VAL A 26 7.19 9.94 6.09
C VAL A 26 7.90 9.47 7.34
N ARG A 27 9.05 10.08 7.65
CA ARG A 27 9.76 9.86 8.91
C ARG A 27 9.49 11.01 9.87
N ALA A 28 8.77 10.74 10.95
CA ALA A 28 8.41 11.72 11.97
C ALA A 28 8.56 11.12 13.37
N GLY A 29 9.17 11.85 14.30
CA GLY A 29 9.34 11.38 15.69
C GLY A 29 10.15 10.08 15.83
N GLY A 30 11.09 9.82 14.90
CA GLY A 30 11.86 8.58 14.89
C GLY A 30 11.12 7.36 14.32
N GLN A 31 9.88 7.53 13.85
CA GLN A 31 9.04 6.48 13.29
C GLN A 31 8.76 6.72 11.81
N TRP A 32 8.46 5.64 11.09
CA TRP A 32 7.88 5.71 9.75
C TRP A 32 6.35 5.73 9.86
N GLN A 33 5.70 6.61 9.10
CA GLN A 33 4.26 6.82 9.16
C GLN A 33 3.69 6.95 7.74
N VAL A 34 2.46 6.48 7.58
CA VAL A 34 1.66 6.66 6.36
C VAL A 34 0.18 6.56 6.72
N LYS A 35 -0.64 7.36 6.06
CA LYS A 35 -2.09 7.22 6.14
C LYS A 35 -2.52 6.04 5.27
N VAL A 36 -3.20 5.07 5.88
CA VAL A 36 -3.81 3.95 5.17
C VAL A 36 -5.28 4.26 4.87
N ASN A 37 -5.74 3.90 3.67
CA ASN A 37 -7.15 3.99 3.29
C ASN A 37 -7.68 2.57 3.06
N LEU A 38 -8.82 2.24 3.69
CA LEU A 38 -9.40 0.89 3.67
C LEU A 38 -10.77 0.93 3.00
N GLY A 39 -10.88 0.27 1.85
CA GLY A 39 -12.15 0.07 1.13
C GLY A 39 -12.92 1.35 0.84
N ASN A 40 -14.23 1.19 0.66
CA ASN A 40 -15.20 2.28 0.57
C ASN A 40 -16.47 1.96 1.39
N VAL A 41 -17.51 2.78 1.23
CA VAL A 41 -18.80 2.62 1.94
C VAL A 41 -19.46 1.24 1.76
N ASN A 42 -19.11 0.50 0.70
CA ASN A 42 -19.64 -0.84 0.41
C ASN A 42 -18.80 -1.98 1.01
N ASP A 43 -17.64 -1.66 1.60
CA ASP A 43 -16.70 -2.63 2.18
C ASP A 43 -16.63 -2.55 3.71
N VAL A 44 -17.57 -1.83 4.33
CA VAL A 44 -17.65 -1.69 5.78
C VAL A 44 -17.77 -3.07 6.44
N GLY A 45 -16.89 -3.36 7.39
CA GLY A 45 -16.86 -4.62 8.12
C GLY A 45 -16.11 -5.76 7.43
N LYS A 46 -15.58 -5.56 6.22
CA LYS A 46 -14.70 -6.55 5.59
C LYS A 46 -13.32 -6.57 6.25
N ARG A 47 -12.66 -7.72 6.18
CA ARG A 47 -11.28 -7.93 6.62
C ARG A 47 -10.31 -7.33 5.61
N PHE A 48 -9.29 -6.64 6.11
CA PHE A 48 -8.15 -6.12 5.34
C PHE A 48 -6.85 -6.53 6.02
N GLU A 49 -5.74 -6.51 5.27
CA GLU A 49 -4.41 -6.71 5.83
C GLU A 49 -3.51 -5.53 5.47
N ILE A 50 -2.89 -4.91 6.47
CA ILE A 50 -1.88 -3.87 6.27
C ILE A 50 -0.52 -4.55 6.27
N VAL A 51 0.19 -4.47 5.15
CA VAL A 51 1.47 -5.15 4.95
C VAL A 51 2.57 -4.12 4.89
N ALA A 52 3.56 -4.22 5.78
CA ALA A 52 4.77 -3.40 5.74
C ALA A 52 5.92 -4.21 5.15
N ALA A 53 6.60 -3.69 4.13
CA ALA A 53 7.70 -4.38 3.47
C ALA A 53 8.91 -3.49 3.20
N LEU A 54 10.07 -4.12 3.14
CA LEU A 54 11.24 -3.57 2.50
C LEU A 54 11.22 -3.98 1.02
N VAL A 55 11.71 -3.12 0.15
CA VAL A 55 11.72 -3.38 -1.29
C VAL A 55 13.10 -3.10 -1.86
N SER A 56 13.44 -3.77 -2.96
CA SER A 56 14.65 -3.47 -3.73
C SER A 56 14.58 -2.09 -4.39
N GLU A 57 15.72 -1.56 -4.83
CA GLU A 57 15.77 -0.26 -5.52
C GLU A 57 14.97 -0.25 -6.83
N GLU A 58 15.00 -1.36 -7.58
CA GLU A 58 14.22 -1.51 -8.81
C GLU A 58 12.71 -1.50 -8.52
N THR A 59 12.30 -2.24 -7.49
CA THR A 59 10.91 -2.31 -7.04
C THR A 59 10.42 -0.96 -6.50
N ASP A 60 11.28 -0.23 -5.78
CA ASP A 60 10.99 1.13 -5.29
C ASP A 60 10.66 2.07 -6.44
N ALA A 61 11.49 2.07 -7.48
CA ALA A 61 11.27 2.89 -8.68
C ALA A 61 9.97 2.52 -9.41
N LEU A 62 9.66 1.22 -9.54
CA LEU A 62 8.41 0.75 -10.13
C LEU A 62 7.18 1.22 -9.34
N PHE A 63 7.20 1.06 -8.02
CA PHE A 63 6.08 1.49 -7.17
C PHE A 63 5.93 3.01 -7.13
N ALA A 64 7.03 3.75 -7.10
CA ALA A 64 7.01 5.21 -7.20
C ALA A 64 6.40 5.68 -8.53
N ALA A 65 6.77 5.05 -9.65
CA ALA A 65 6.19 5.33 -10.96
C ALA A 65 4.70 5.01 -11.00
N GLN A 66 4.28 3.87 -10.43
CA GLN A 66 2.87 3.49 -10.36
C GLN A 66 2.05 4.48 -9.52
N GLN A 67 2.57 4.95 -8.38
CA GLN A 67 1.90 5.95 -7.55
C GLN A 67 1.77 7.30 -8.27
N ALA A 68 2.83 7.75 -8.95
CA ALA A 68 2.81 8.97 -9.73
C ALA A 68 1.76 8.89 -10.85
N ASN A 69 1.71 7.78 -11.58
CA ASN A 69 0.70 7.52 -12.60
C ASN A 69 -0.72 7.49 -12.02
N GLY A 70 -0.91 6.87 -10.85
CA GLY A 70 -2.20 6.86 -10.17
C GLY A 70 -2.66 8.24 -9.72
N CYS A 71 -1.76 9.12 -9.27
CA CYS A 71 -2.10 10.52 -9.00
C CYS A 71 -2.56 11.24 -10.28
N GLN A 72 -1.86 11.04 -11.41
CA GLN A 72 -2.19 11.72 -12.67
C GLN A 72 -3.52 11.27 -13.26
N THR A 73 -3.83 9.97 -13.14
CA THR A 73 -5.03 9.37 -13.75
C THR A 73 -6.23 9.32 -12.81
N GLY A 74 -6.00 9.42 -11.49
CA GLY A 74 -7.01 9.16 -10.46
C GLY A 74 -7.26 7.67 -10.21
N GLU A 75 -6.52 6.79 -10.87
CA GLU A 75 -6.74 5.34 -10.85
C GLU A 75 -5.61 4.60 -10.13
N PHE A 76 -5.97 3.86 -9.09
CA PHE A 76 -5.03 3.05 -8.29
C PHE A 76 -5.45 1.57 -8.34
N PRO A 77 -5.12 0.83 -9.41
CA PRO A 77 -5.66 -0.52 -9.63
C PRO A 77 -5.13 -1.58 -8.66
N GLY A 78 -4.03 -1.30 -7.95
CA GLY A 78 -3.33 -2.26 -7.11
C GLY A 78 -2.70 -3.41 -7.91
N PHE A 79 -2.04 -4.32 -7.20
CA PHE A 79 -1.34 -5.48 -7.77
C PHE A 79 -2.02 -6.77 -7.32
N LEU A 80 -2.27 -7.69 -8.23
CA LEU A 80 -2.54 -9.08 -7.83
C LEU A 80 -1.27 -9.69 -7.21
N SER A 81 -1.41 -10.70 -6.35
CA SER A 81 -0.25 -11.38 -5.76
C SER A 81 0.73 -11.93 -6.81
N ILE A 82 0.23 -12.36 -7.97
CA ILE A 82 1.06 -12.84 -9.10
C ILE A 82 1.74 -11.72 -9.88
N GLU A 83 1.27 -10.48 -9.75
CA GLU A 83 1.81 -9.28 -10.40
C GLU A 83 2.80 -8.54 -9.48
N MET A 84 2.92 -8.97 -8.22
CA MET A 84 3.86 -8.37 -7.29
C MET A 84 5.29 -8.57 -7.81
N PRO A 85 6.06 -7.48 -8.01
CA PRO A 85 7.43 -7.59 -8.51
C PRO A 85 8.31 -8.34 -7.52
N GLU A 86 9.39 -8.94 -8.03
CA GLU A 86 10.43 -9.50 -7.18
C GLU A 86 11.05 -8.40 -6.29
N GLY A 87 11.75 -8.82 -5.24
CA GLY A 87 12.44 -7.90 -4.34
C GLY A 87 11.53 -7.23 -3.31
N VAL A 88 10.30 -7.70 -3.11
CA VAL A 88 9.44 -7.33 -1.98
C VAL A 88 9.66 -8.31 -0.82
N ASP A 89 10.04 -7.78 0.33
CA ASP A 89 10.35 -8.53 1.55
C ASP A 89 9.41 -8.06 2.68
N GLU A 90 8.31 -8.79 2.88
CA GLU A 90 7.30 -8.50 3.89
C GLU A 90 7.87 -8.65 5.30
N LYS A 91 7.71 -7.61 6.12
CA LYS A 91 8.23 -7.56 7.50
C LYS A 91 7.16 -7.68 8.56
N ALA A 92 5.95 -7.21 8.26
CA ALA A 92 4.82 -7.31 9.17
C ALA A 92 3.51 -7.32 8.38
N VAL A 93 2.54 -8.07 8.90
CA VAL A 93 1.16 -8.10 8.42
C VAL A 93 0.25 -7.85 9.62
N ILE A 94 -0.63 -6.86 9.49
CA ILE A 94 -1.61 -6.50 10.51
C ILE A 94 -2.99 -6.75 9.93
N THR A 95 -3.73 -7.70 10.50
CA THR A 95 -5.13 -7.92 10.14
C THR A 95 -6.01 -6.84 10.77
N VAL A 96 -6.87 -6.24 9.95
CA VAL A 96 -7.89 -5.27 10.35
C VAL A 96 -9.26 -5.87 10.07
N GLU A 97 -10.00 -6.13 11.12
CA GLU A 97 -11.36 -6.66 11.07
C GLU A 97 -12.19 -6.04 12.19
N ARG A 98 -13.51 -6.12 12.07
CA ARG A 98 -14.43 -5.67 13.11
C ARG A 98 -14.60 -6.80 14.12
N GLU A 99 -14.32 -6.54 15.39
CA GLU A 99 -14.69 -7.46 16.47
C GLU A 99 -16.23 -7.56 16.56
N GLU A 100 -16.75 -8.79 16.61
CA GLU A 100 -18.18 -9.09 16.73
C GLU A 100 -18.74 -8.78 18.12
#